data_AF-A0A0E0GS78-F1
#
_entry.id   AF-A0A0E0GS78-F1
#
_cell.length_a   1.000
_cell.length_b   1.000
_cell.length_c   1.000
_cell.angle_alpha   90.00
_cell.angle_beta   90.00
_cell.angle_gamma   90.00
#
_symmetry.space_group_name_H-M   'P 1'
#
loop_
_entity.id
_entity.type
_entity.pdbx_description
1 polymer ?
#
loop_
_entity_poly.entity_id
_entity_poly.type
_entity_poly.pdbx_seq_one_letter_code
_entity_poly.pdbx_strand_id
1 'polypeptide(L)'
;MPATNAVPGTAGPIPFKDVVVVIDNDDHDDGAEAIPRQPAAAAAAAEEYRGIVAALPSKLPGTPQRMRLYQGSWFREDWVLGFVAIQRRFAPRDGDVVLASLPKCGTTWLKALAFATAARAAYPPGPALAATGGGGEPHPLLRLNPHDCVPFMEAVYFAGDEARLAAAPSPRLMSTHASFSVLPASITDNPGCKIVYICRQPKDMLVSYWHFINRSKSNAMSFSDVWDSIHEGTYFGSPIWEHILEYWRASQAMPDRVLFLRYEDIQRDPVKNVEKIAEFIGQPFSDAEKEAGIVESIVDLCSLQRLKANSGAKNAGFRRVVNVEVPNESYFRKGAVGDWVNYVTPEMAESLDKFLADKFRGSGFTFAE
;
A
#
# COMPACT_ATOMS: atom_id res chain seq x y z
N MET A 1 -19.12 7.54 -25.56
CA MET A 1 -18.46 6.33 -24.99
C MET A 1 -17.15 6.13 -25.73
N PRO A 2 -15.97 6.27 -25.12
CA PRO A 2 -14.75 5.83 -25.76
C PRO A 2 -14.55 4.35 -25.47
N ALA A 3 -14.47 3.57 -26.55
CA ALA A 3 -14.21 2.15 -26.50
C ALA A 3 -12.78 1.90 -26.03
N THR A 4 -12.64 1.34 -24.83
CA THR A 4 -11.42 0.66 -24.42
C THR A 4 -11.23 -0.54 -25.36
N ASN A 5 -10.14 -0.58 -26.11
CA ASN A 5 -9.62 -1.85 -26.65
C ASN A 5 -9.07 -2.69 -25.49
N ALA A 6 -9.96 -3.10 -24.59
CA ALA A 6 -9.72 -4.27 -23.77
C ALA A 6 -9.86 -5.47 -24.71
N VAL A 7 -8.79 -6.25 -24.82
CA VAL A 7 -8.90 -7.60 -25.39
C VAL A 7 -10.01 -8.30 -24.58
N PRO A 8 -11.11 -8.76 -25.22
CA PRO A 8 -12.16 -9.47 -24.50
C PRO A 8 -11.54 -10.70 -23.83
N GLY A 9 -11.51 -10.72 -22.49
CA GLY A 9 -11.14 -11.92 -21.73
C GLY A 9 -9.88 -11.87 -20.85
N THR A 10 -9.16 -10.76 -20.68
CA THR A 10 -8.07 -10.71 -19.68
C THR A 10 -8.63 -10.43 -18.29
N ALA A 11 -8.87 -11.48 -17.50
CA ALA A 11 -9.40 -11.40 -16.15
C ALA A 11 -8.31 -11.02 -15.12
N GLY A 12 -8.26 -9.76 -14.69
CA GLY A 12 -7.41 -9.31 -13.56
C GLY A 12 -6.76 -7.93 -13.74
N PRO A 13 -6.11 -7.38 -12.70
CA PRO A 13 -5.41 -6.10 -12.77
C PRO A 13 -4.14 -6.22 -13.62
N ILE A 14 -3.83 -5.16 -14.38
CA ILE A 14 -2.53 -4.98 -15.05
C ILE A 14 -1.58 -4.14 -14.17
N PRO A 15 -0.26 -4.16 -14.40
CA PRO A 15 0.64 -3.30 -13.66
C PRO A 15 0.30 -1.82 -13.87
N PHE A 16 0.17 -1.06 -12.78
CA PHE A 16 -0.20 0.36 -12.86
C PHE A 16 0.76 1.19 -13.72
N LYS A 17 2.06 0.87 -13.67
CA LYS A 17 3.09 1.50 -14.51
C LYS A 17 2.88 1.30 -16.02
N ASP A 18 2.10 0.30 -16.41
CA ASP A 18 1.80 0.02 -17.81
C ASP A 18 0.43 0.60 -18.22
N VAL A 19 -0.33 1.21 -17.30
CA VAL A 19 -1.56 1.94 -17.64
C VAL A 19 -1.20 3.22 -18.39
N VAL A 20 -1.75 3.38 -19.59
CA VAL A 20 -1.55 4.52 -20.48
C VAL A 20 -2.83 5.37 -20.50
N VAL A 21 -2.69 6.68 -20.33
CA VAL A 21 -3.77 7.66 -20.54
C VAL A 21 -3.54 8.30 -21.90
N VAL A 22 -4.45 8.11 -22.86
CA VAL A 22 -4.46 8.90 -24.10
C VAL A 22 -5.04 10.26 -23.74
N ILE A 23 -4.21 11.28 -23.79
CA ILE A 23 -4.67 12.67 -23.70
C ILE A 23 -4.89 13.10 -25.15
N ASP A 24 -6.16 13.22 -25.57
CA ASP A 24 -6.47 13.84 -26.85
C ASP A 24 -5.97 15.28 -26.81
N ASN A 25 -4.87 15.53 -27.52
CA ASN A 25 -4.41 16.87 -27.84
C ASN A 25 -4.90 17.19 -29.26
N ASP A 26 -6.20 17.37 -29.44
CA ASP A 26 -6.73 17.85 -30.72
C ASP A 26 -7.35 19.24 -30.57
N ASP A 27 -6.63 20.21 -31.12
CA ASP A 27 -7.16 21.47 -31.65
C ASP A 27 -7.91 21.21 -33.00
N HIS A 28 -8.59 20.08 -33.17
CA HIS A 28 -9.46 19.83 -34.32
C HIS A 28 -10.88 19.51 -33.86
N ASP A 29 -11.74 20.46 -34.17
CA ASP A 29 -13.20 20.46 -34.05
C ASP A 29 -13.78 19.30 -34.86
N ASP A 30 -14.23 18.24 -34.17
CA ASP A 30 -15.24 17.30 -34.68
C ASP A 30 -15.97 16.62 -33.50
N GLY A 31 -17.01 17.30 -33.00
CA GLY A 31 -18.30 16.69 -32.64
C GLY A 31 -18.43 15.58 -31.58
N ALA A 32 -17.39 15.19 -30.86
CA ALA A 32 -17.49 14.27 -29.71
C ALA A 32 -17.25 15.01 -28.40
N GLU A 33 -18.11 14.80 -27.39
CA GLU A 33 -18.01 15.43 -26.07
C GLU A 33 -16.61 15.28 -25.46
N ALA A 34 -15.82 16.34 -25.56
CA ALA A 34 -14.49 16.44 -24.98
C ALA A 34 -14.57 16.38 -23.45
N ILE A 35 -13.77 15.50 -22.84
CA ILE A 35 -13.55 15.54 -21.39
C ILE A 35 -12.81 16.87 -21.09
N PRO A 36 -13.38 17.81 -20.32
CA PRO A 36 -12.83 19.15 -20.23
C PRO A 36 -11.43 19.16 -19.58
N ARG A 37 -10.55 20.02 -20.10
CA ARG A 37 -9.26 20.38 -19.49
C ARG A 37 -9.44 20.76 -18.02
N GLN A 38 -9.03 19.88 -17.10
CA GLN A 38 -9.01 20.09 -15.65
C GLN A 38 -7.71 20.67 -15.00
N PRO A 39 -6.69 21.24 -15.69
CA PRO A 39 -5.48 21.73 -15.00
C PRO A 39 -5.74 22.90 -14.03
N ALA A 40 -6.58 23.86 -14.41
CA ALA A 40 -6.79 25.10 -13.62
C ALA A 40 -7.65 24.86 -12.37
N ALA A 41 -8.72 24.04 -12.49
CA ALA A 41 -9.54 23.65 -11.35
C ALA A 41 -8.77 22.75 -10.37
N ALA A 42 -7.94 21.84 -10.88
CA ALA A 42 -7.04 21.04 -10.04
C ALA A 42 -5.98 21.90 -9.34
N ALA A 43 -5.44 22.93 -10.01
CA ALA A 43 -4.50 23.86 -9.41
C ALA A 43 -5.14 24.74 -8.33
N ALA A 44 -6.35 25.26 -8.56
CA ALA A 44 -7.11 26.03 -7.58
C ALA A 44 -7.50 25.18 -6.36
N ALA A 45 -7.96 23.95 -6.58
CA ALA A 45 -8.24 22.99 -5.52
C ALA A 45 -6.98 22.63 -4.72
N ALA A 46 -5.84 22.44 -5.40
CA ALA A 46 -4.56 22.21 -4.72
C ALA A 46 -4.16 23.39 -3.82
N GLU A 47 -4.44 24.63 -4.23
CA GLU A 47 -4.19 25.82 -3.40
C GLU A 47 -5.16 25.91 -2.21
N GLU A 48 -6.44 25.62 -2.41
CA GLU A 48 -7.42 25.53 -1.32
C GLU A 48 -6.98 24.48 -0.28
N TYR A 49 -6.53 23.31 -0.73
CA TYR A 49 -6.06 22.24 0.16
C TYR A 49 -4.84 22.68 0.96
N ARG A 50 -3.90 23.42 0.35
CA ARG A 50 -2.75 23.99 1.06
C ARG A 50 -3.19 24.93 2.17
N GLY A 51 -4.18 25.80 1.93
CA GLY A 51 -4.73 26.68 2.95
C GLY A 51 -5.31 25.91 4.14
N ILE A 52 -6.12 24.89 3.87
CA ILE A 52 -6.74 24.04 4.92
C ILE A 52 -5.66 23.29 5.72
N VAL A 53 -4.71 22.65 5.03
CA VAL A 53 -3.66 21.85 5.67
C VAL A 53 -2.70 22.74 6.47
N ALA A 54 -2.41 23.94 5.98
CA ALA A 54 -1.53 24.89 6.68
C ALA A 54 -2.11 25.36 8.01
N ALA A 55 -3.44 25.35 8.18
CA ALA A 55 -4.14 25.72 9.41
C ALA A 55 -4.21 24.59 10.45
N LEU A 56 -3.90 23.33 10.08
CA LEU A 56 -3.97 22.19 11.00
C LEU A 56 -2.89 22.29 12.09
N PRO A 57 -3.14 21.78 13.31
CA PRO A 57 -2.11 21.71 14.36
C PRO A 57 -0.85 21.00 13.84
N SER A 58 0.32 21.52 14.17
CA SER A 58 1.59 21.01 13.63
C SER A 58 2.62 20.67 14.70
N LYS A 59 3.49 19.71 14.37
CA LYS A 59 4.73 19.38 15.10
C LYS A 59 5.91 19.39 14.13
N LEU A 60 7.09 19.74 14.64
CA LEU A 60 8.37 19.63 13.93
C LEU A 60 9.28 18.71 14.74
N PRO A 61 9.20 17.38 14.55
CA PRO A 61 9.91 16.43 15.39
C PRO A 61 11.35 16.28 14.92
N GLY A 62 12.26 17.13 15.41
CA GLY A 62 13.73 17.03 15.20
C GLY A 62 14.20 16.94 13.73
N THR A 63 13.30 17.05 12.76
CA THR A 63 13.48 16.78 11.34
C THR A 63 12.91 17.95 10.54
N PRO A 64 13.35 18.14 9.29
CA PRO A 64 12.82 19.21 8.43
C PRO A 64 11.37 18.97 7.97
N GLN A 65 10.77 17.82 8.30
CA GLN A 65 9.45 17.44 7.82
C GLN A 65 8.37 17.87 8.82
N ARG A 66 7.51 18.80 8.40
CA ARG A 66 6.37 19.24 9.21
C ARG A 66 5.29 18.16 9.25
N MET A 67 4.90 17.79 10.46
CA MET A 67 3.76 16.92 10.72
C MET A 67 2.52 17.76 11.01
N ARG A 68 1.36 17.31 10.54
CA ARG A 68 0.04 17.89 10.75
C ARG A 68 -0.89 16.87 11.40
N LEU A 69 -1.65 17.32 12.39
CA LEU A 69 -2.74 16.53 12.97
C LEU A 69 -3.95 16.62 12.05
N TYR A 70 -4.32 15.51 11.44
CA TYR A 70 -5.44 15.41 10.52
C TYR A 70 -6.34 14.23 10.92
N GLN A 71 -7.60 14.53 11.24
CA GLN A 71 -8.62 13.54 11.65
C GLN A 71 -8.13 12.56 12.73
N GLY A 72 -7.41 13.07 13.74
CA GLY A 72 -6.94 12.29 14.88
C GLY A 72 -5.54 11.69 14.74
N SER A 73 -4.95 11.75 13.54
CA SER A 73 -3.64 11.15 13.25
C SER A 73 -2.60 12.16 12.76
N TRP A 74 -1.33 11.92 13.07
CA TRP A 74 -0.19 12.75 12.67
C TRP A 74 0.41 12.25 11.36
N PHE A 75 0.42 13.10 10.34
CA PHE A 75 1.00 12.80 9.03
C PHE A 75 1.90 13.93 8.56
N ARG A 76 2.77 13.66 7.60
CA ARG A 76 3.50 14.73 6.94
C ARG A 76 2.54 15.64 6.18
N GLU A 77 2.81 16.94 6.20
CA GLU A 77 2.01 17.97 5.53
C GLU A 77 1.68 17.62 4.07
N ASP A 78 2.67 17.14 3.31
CA ASP A 78 2.49 16.77 1.90
C ASP A 78 1.61 15.54 1.69
N TRP A 79 1.52 14.64 2.67
CA TRP A 79 0.63 13.50 2.61
C TRP A 79 -0.81 13.87 2.95
N VAL A 80 -1.02 14.85 3.84
CA VAL A 80 -2.35 15.38 4.13
C VAL A 80 -2.99 15.99 2.88
N LEU A 81 -2.20 16.66 2.04
CA LEU A 81 -2.69 17.13 0.73
C LEU A 81 -3.21 15.98 -0.14
N GLY A 82 -2.48 14.85 -0.16
CA GLY A 82 -2.91 13.62 -0.83
C GLY A 82 -4.22 13.07 -0.24
N PHE A 83 -4.36 13.02 1.09
CA PHE A 83 -5.59 12.55 1.75
C PHE A 83 -6.79 13.42 1.43
N VAL A 84 -6.66 14.76 1.53
CA VAL A 84 -7.74 15.70 1.17
C VAL A 84 -8.15 15.51 -0.29
N ALA A 85 -7.18 15.34 -1.19
CA ALA A 85 -7.44 15.09 -2.60
C ALA A 85 -8.17 13.76 -2.84
N ILE A 86 -7.78 12.67 -2.16
CA ILE A 86 -8.47 11.37 -2.22
C ILE A 86 -9.92 11.55 -1.74
N GLN A 87 -10.12 12.20 -0.58
CA GLN A 87 -11.44 12.35 0.02
C GLN A 87 -12.42 13.10 -0.89
N ARG A 88 -11.93 14.07 -1.65
CA ARG A 88 -12.75 14.89 -2.55
C ARG A 88 -12.92 14.32 -3.94
N ARG A 89 -11.97 13.53 -4.44
CA ARG A 89 -11.88 13.16 -5.88
C ARG A 89 -11.87 11.65 -6.14
N PHE A 90 -11.78 10.80 -5.12
CA PHE A 90 -11.79 9.36 -5.35
C PHE A 90 -13.18 8.85 -5.75
N ALA A 91 -13.29 8.39 -6.99
CA ALA A 91 -14.45 7.70 -7.51
C ALA A 91 -14.26 6.18 -7.35
N PRO A 92 -15.05 5.52 -6.47
CA PRO A 92 -14.93 4.09 -6.25
C PRO A 92 -15.51 3.29 -7.43
N ARG A 93 -15.10 2.02 -7.53
CA ARG A 93 -15.71 1.02 -8.41
C ARG A 93 -15.99 -0.25 -7.63
N ASP A 94 -17.00 -0.97 -8.07
CA ASP A 94 -17.26 -2.31 -7.55
C ASP A 94 -16.06 -3.22 -7.81
N GLY A 95 -15.64 -3.95 -6.78
CA GLY A 95 -14.46 -4.81 -6.80
C GLY A 95 -13.14 -4.09 -6.49
N ASP A 96 -13.13 -2.79 -6.24
CA ASP A 96 -11.92 -2.10 -5.78
C ASP A 96 -11.38 -2.72 -4.48
N VAL A 97 -10.06 -2.93 -4.42
CA VAL A 97 -9.38 -3.46 -3.23
C VAL A 97 -8.29 -2.49 -2.78
N VAL A 98 -8.39 -2.04 -1.53
CA VAL A 98 -7.43 -1.14 -0.89
C VAL A 98 -6.52 -1.92 0.05
N LEU A 99 -5.23 -1.92 -0.24
CA LEU A 99 -4.18 -2.53 0.57
C LEU A 99 -3.64 -1.49 1.56
N ALA A 100 -4.06 -1.59 2.82
CA ALA A 100 -3.74 -0.62 3.87
C ALA A 100 -2.69 -1.15 4.85
N SER A 101 -1.86 -0.25 5.39
CA SER A 101 -0.89 -0.59 6.45
C SER A 101 -0.31 0.68 7.05
N LEU A 102 0.19 0.63 8.29
CA LEU A 102 1.24 1.57 8.68
C LEU A 102 2.50 1.34 7.83
N PRO A 103 3.34 2.36 7.58
CA PRO A 103 4.61 2.16 6.91
C PRO A 103 5.41 1.02 7.54
N LYS A 104 6.08 0.22 6.70
CA LYS A 104 7.01 -0.85 7.14
C LYS A 104 6.36 -2.04 7.87
N CYS A 105 5.04 -2.17 7.78
CA CYS A 105 4.31 -3.36 8.22
C CYS A 105 4.17 -4.48 7.16
N GLY A 106 4.87 -4.39 6.03
CA GLY A 106 4.84 -5.42 4.98
C GLY A 106 4.11 -5.03 3.70
N THR A 107 3.81 -3.75 3.49
CA THR A 107 3.10 -3.22 2.31
C THR A 107 3.65 -3.70 0.97
N THR A 108 4.98 -3.70 0.79
CA THR A 108 5.60 -4.17 -0.46
C THR A 108 5.31 -5.64 -0.74
N TRP A 109 5.29 -6.46 0.31
CA TRP A 109 5.00 -7.89 0.19
C TRP A 109 3.50 -8.12 -0.04
N LEU A 110 2.64 -7.42 0.71
CA LEU A 110 1.19 -7.47 0.49
C LEU A 110 0.82 -7.05 -0.95
N LYS A 111 1.43 -6.00 -1.50
CA LYS A 111 1.25 -5.60 -2.89
C LYS A 111 1.62 -6.71 -3.86
N ALA A 112 2.78 -7.35 -3.64
CA ALA A 112 3.26 -8.44 -4.50
C ALA A 112 2.28 -9.63 -4.47
N LEU A 113 1.91 -10.08 -3.27
CA LEU A 113 1.00 -11.21 -3.06
C LEU A 113 -0.38 -10.91 -3.66
N ALA A 114 -0.99 -9.77 -3.31
CA ALA A 114 -2.31 -9.40 -3.81
C ALA A 114 -2.33 -9.24 -5.34
N PHE A 115 -1.29 -8.62 -5.93
CA PHE A 115 -1.19 -8.48 -7.38
C PHE A 115 -1.01 -9.82 -8.08
N ALA A 116 -0.05 -10.64 -7.64
CA ALA A 116 0.18 -11.96 -8.23
C ALA A 116 -1.06 -12.85 -8.12
N THR A 117 -1.77 -12.82 -6.98
CA THR A 117 -3.03 -13.54 -6.81
C THR A 117 -4.10 -13.01 -7.77
N ALA A 118 -4.35 -11.69 -7.78
CA ALA A 118 -5.45 -11.12 -8.56
C ALA A 118 -5.23 -11.22 -10.07
N ALA A 119 -3.97 -11.21 -10.51
CA ALA A 119 -3.57 -11.19 -11.90
C ALA A 119 -3.13 -12.56 -12.43
N ARG A 120 -3.20 -13.63 -11.64
CA ARG A 120 -2.67 -14.97 -11.98
C ARG A 120 -3.22 -15.57 -13.27
N ALA A 121 -4.45 -15.24 -13.66
CA ALA A 121 -5.03 -15.70 -14.91
C ALA A 121 -4.38 -15.01 -16.13
N ALA A 122 -4.10 -13.71 -16.00
CA ALA A 122 -3.41 -12.93 -17.04
C ALA A 122 -1.89 -13.15 -17.04
N TYR A 123 -1.31 -13.37 -15.86
CA TYR A 123 0.12 -13.59 -15.64
C TYR A 123 0.32 -14.81 -14.72
N PRO A 124 0.34 -16.03 -15.28
CA PRO A 124 0.55 -17.24 -14.48
C PRO A 124 1.89 -17.20 -13.71
N PRO A 125 1.89 -17.57 -12.42
CA PRO A 125 3.11 -17.68 -11.62
C PRO A 125 3.89 -18.95 -11.98
N GLY A 126 5.21 -18.92 -11.85
CA GLY A 126 6.08 -20.08 -12.05
C GLY A 126 6.35 -20.47 -13.52
N PRO A 127 6.93 -21.66 -13.78
CA PRO A 127 7.23 -22.15 -15.13
C PRO A 127 6.00 -22.64 -15.92
N ALA A 128 4.77 -22.43 -15.42
CA ALA A 128 3.52 -22.74 -16.15
C ALA A 128 3.44 -22.05 -17.53
N LEU A 129 4.19 -20.95 -17.70
CA LEU A 129 4.45 -20.28 -18.99
C LEU A 129 5.16 -21.17 -20.03
N ALA A 130 5.95 -22.15 -19.60
CA ALA A 130 6.65 -23.08 -20.49
C ALA A 130 5.78 -24.26 -20.93
N ALA A 131 4.75 -24.63 -20.15
CA ALA A 131 3.89 -25.78 -20.42
C ALA A 131 2.79 -25.49 -21.46
N THR A 132 2.41 -24.22 -21.65
CA THR A 132 1.34 -23.82 -22.57
C THR A 132 1.83 -23.46 -23.98
N GLY A 133 3.14 -23.56 -24.26
CA GLY A 133 3.70 -23.33 -25.61
C GLY A 133 3.48 -21.93 -26.19
N GLY A 134 2.92 -20.99 -25.41
CA GLY A 134 2.61 -19.63 -25.84
C GLY A 134 3.70 -18.66 -25.38
N GLY A 135 4.20 -17.83 -26.30
CA GLY A 135 5.13 -16.73 -26.02
C GLY A 135 4.51 -15.59 -25.21
N GLY A 136 3.91 -15.90 -24.05
CA GLY A 136 3.34 -14.93 -23.12
C GLY A 136 4.44 -14.10 -22.45
N GLU A 137 4.10 -12.87 -22.05
CA GLU A 137 5.01 -12.01 -21.33
C GLU A 137 5.37 -12.60 -19.95
N PRO A 138 6.61 -12.43 -19.47
CA PRO A 138 6.98 -12.85 -18.12
C PRO A 138 6.16 -12.09 -17.08
N HIS A 139 5.86 -12.74 -15.95
CA HIS A 139 5.10 -12.14 -14.86
C HIS A 139 5.65 -10.75 -14.48
N PRO A 140 4.83 -9.69 -14.35
CA PRO A 140 5.30 -8.32 -14.14
C PRO A 140 6.28 -8.14 -12.97
N LEU A 141 6.06 -8.84 -11.86
CA LEU A 141 6.97 -8.85 -10.68
C LEU A 141 8.40 -9.37 -10.96
N LEU A 142 8.67 -9.97 -12.12
CA LEU A 142 10.02 -10.34 -12.57
C LEU A 142 10.79 -9.15 -13.16
N ARG A 143 10.08 -8.11 -13.60
CA ARG A 143 10.65 -6.90 -14.20
C ARG A 143 10.25 -5.61 -13.51
N LEU A 144 9.26 -5.58 -12.63
CA LEU A 144 8.76 -4.39 -11.95
C LEU A 144 8.86 -4.51 -10.43
N ASN A 145 8.98 -3.36 -9.75
CA ASN A 145 8.80 -3.33 -8.31
C ASN A 145 7.30 -3.51 -7.96
N PRO A 146 6.92 -4.16 -6.85
CA PRO A 146 5.51 -4.29 -6.46
C PRO A 146 4.76 -2.94 -6.37
N HIS A 147 5.46 -1.84 -6.09
CA HIS A 147 4.89 -0.50 -6.07
C HIS A 147 4.61 0.08 -7.47
N ASP A 148 5.19 -0.47 -8.54
CA ASP A 148 4.85 -0.16 -9.93
C ASP A 148 3.61 -0.94 -10.39
N CYS A 149 3.33 -2.09 -9.76
CA CYS A 149 2.13 -2.88 -10.07
C CYS A 149 0.88 -2.34 -9.36
N VAL A 150 1.01 -1.98 -8.08
CA VAL A 150 -0.10 -1.47 -7.25
C VAL A 150 0.15 0.00 -6.88
N PRO A 151 -0.68 0.96 -7.36
CA PRO A 151 -0.51 2.38 -7.11
C PRO A 151 -0.60 2.72 -5.63
N PHE A 152 0.10 3.78 -5.24
CA PHE A 152 0.00 4.38 -3.91
C PHE A 152 -0.90 5.62 -4.00
N MET A 153 -2.07 5.57 -3.37
CA MET A 153 -3.14 6.55 -3.60
C MET A 153 -2.70 7.97 -3.29
N GLU A 154 -2.00 8.16 -2.19
CA GLU A 154 -1.52 9.47 -1.73
C GLU A 154 -0.58 10.08 -2.77
N ALA A 155 0.29 9.28 -3.39
CA ALA A 155 1.18 9.77 -4.45
C ALA A 155 0.42 10.09 -5.74
N VAL A 156 -0.55 9.26 -6.14
CA VAL A 156 -1.39 9.50 -7.33
C VAL A 156 -2.17 10.81 -7.18
N TYR A 157 -2.89 10.97 -6.08
CA TYR A 157 -3.76 12.12 -5.84
C TYR A 157 -3.00 13.39 -5.49
N PHE A 158 -1.81 13.28 -4.87
CA PHE A 158 -0.89 14.41 -4.69
C PHE A 158 -0.35 14.91 -6.03
N ALA A 159 0.01 14.00 -6.93
CA ALA A 159 0.55 14.33 -8.26
C ALA A 159 -0.52 14.78 -9.26
N GLY A 160 -1.81 14.55 -8.98
CA GLY A 160 -2.90 14.82 -9.92
C GLY A 160 -3.03 13.76 -11.03
N ASP A 161 -2.55 12.54 -10.79
CA ASP A 161 -2.53 11.43 -11.76
C ASP A 161 -3.78 10.52 -11.64
N GLU A 162 -4.88 11.03 -11.07
CA GLU A 162 -6.11 10.24 -10.90
C GLU A 162 -6.72 9.73 -12.21
N ALA A 163 -6.47 10.42 -13.34
CA ALA A 163 -6.90 9.98 -14.67
C ALA A 163 -6.29 8.62 -15.04
N ARG A 164 -5.05 8.36 -14.62
CA ARG A 164 -4.40 7.06 -14.82
C ARG A 164 -5.03 5.96 -13.96
N LEU A 165 -5.38 6.27 -12.71
CA LEU A 165 -6.13 5.34 -11.88
C LEU A 165 -7.54 5.08 -12.43
N ALA A 166 -8.15 6.05 -13.10
CA ALA A 166 -9.40 5.86 -13.81
C ALA A 166 -9.23 5.00 -15.08
N ALA A 167 -8.11 5.11 -15.79
CA ALA A 167 -7.85 4.27 -16.97
C ALA A 167 -7.53 2.80 -16.64
N ALA A 168 -7.17 2.49 -15.38
CA ALA A 168 -6.86 1.11 -14.97
C ALA A 168 -8.10 0.19 -15.05
N PRO A 169 -7.95 -1.08 -15.47
CA PRO A 169 -9.04 -2.05 -15.52
C PRO A 169 -9.51 -2.44 -14.12
N SER A 170 -10.77 -2.88 -14.03
CA SER A 170 -11.35 -3.42 -12.80
C SER A 170 -11.09 -4.93 -12.68
N PRO A 171 -10.95 -5.49 -11.46
CA PRO A 171 -10.87 -4.78 -10.17
C PRO A 171 -9.54 -4.02 -10.03
N ARG A 172 -9.59 -2.82 -9.42
CA ARG A 172 -8.36 -2.06 -9.14
C ARG A 172 -7.79 -2.48 -7.80
N LEU A 173 -6.50 -2.83 -7.79
CA LEU A 173 -5.72 -2.89 -6.56
C LEU A 173 -5.11 -1.53 -6.31
N MET A 174 -5.21 -1.02 -5.10
CA MET A 174 -4.61 0.25 -4.68
C MET A 174 -3.99 0.08 -3.30
N SER A 175 -3.21 1.07 -2.84
CA SER A 175 -2.62 1.01 -1.51
C SER A 175 -2.55 2.37 -0.85
N THR A 176 -2.56 2.35 0.48
CA THR A 176 -2.57 3.54 1.32
C THR A 176 -1.91 3.29 2.68
N HIS A 177 -1.42 4.36 3.29
CA HIS A 177 -1.01 4.43 4.70
C HIS A 177 -1.96 5.31 5.54
N ALA A 178 -3.15 5.64 5.02
CA ALA A 178 -4.17 6.32 5.79
C ALA A 178 -4.65 5.46 6.98
N SER A 179 -4.94 6.12 8.10
CA SER A 179 -5.81 5.55 9.14
C SER A 179 -7.19 5.27 8.55
N PHE A 180 -7.95 4.33 9.12
CA PHE A 180 -9.27 3.99 8.59
C PHE A 180 -10.20 5.21 8.60
N SER A 181 -10.13 6.02 9.66
CA SER A 181 -10.88 7.28 9.80
C SER A 181 -10.52 8.36 8.78
N VAL A 182 -9.37 8.23 8.11
CA VAL A 182 -8.90 9.14 7.07
C VAL A 182 -9.35 8.70 5.67
N LEU A 183 -9.78 7.45 5.50
CA LEU A 183 -10.32 6.99 4.23
C LEU A 183 -11.68 7.67 3.94
N PRO A 184 -12.00 7.99 2.68
CA PRO A 184 -13.32 8.51 2.34
C PRO A 184 -14.43 7.48 2.59
N ALA A 185 -15.63 7.99 2.88
CA ALA A 185 -16.86 7.21 2.94
C ALA A 185 -17.12 6.38 1.67
N SER A 186 -16.67 6.86 0.51
CA SER A 186 -16.73 6.12 -0.76
C SER A 186 -15.90 4.82 -0.77
N ILE A 187 -15.02 4.63 0.23
CA ILE A 187 -14.31 3.38 0.53
C ILE A 187 -14.89 2.71 1.78
N THR A 188 -15.01 3.42 2.91
CA THR A 188 -15.40 2.81 4.19
C THR A 188 -16.85 2.34 4.21
N ASP A 189 -17.74 2.99 3.48
CA ASP A 189 -19.19 2.73 3.52
C ASP A 189 -19.67 2.04 2.23
N ASN A 190 -18.79 1.86 1.24
CA ASN A 190 -19.13 1.26 -0.04
C ASN A 190 -19.06 -0.28 -0.02
N PRO A 191 -20.19 -1.00 -0.15
CA PRO A 191 -20.22 -2.47 -0.12
C PRO A 191 -19.42 -3.13 -1.25
N GLY A 192 -19.18 -2.43 -2.37
CA GLY A 192 -18.37 -2.90 -3.49
C GLY A 192 -16.85 -2.79 -3.27
N CYS A 193 -16.40 -2.07 -2.25
CA CYS A 193 -14.99 -1.90 -1.91
C CYS A 193 -14.55 -2.84 -0.79
N LYS A 194 -13.38 -3.46 -0.97
CA LYS A 194 -12.72 -4.30 0.04
C LYS A 194 -11.42 -3.68 0.52
N ILE A 195 -11.06 -3.95 1.76
CA ILE A 195 -9.84 -3.45 2.40
C ILE A 195 -9.06 -4.65 2.95
N VAL A 196 -7.78 -4.75 2.58
CA VAL A 196 -6.85 -5.69 3.21
C VAL A 196 -5.84 -4.89 4.00
N TYR A 197 -5.92 -4.98 5.33
CA TYR A 197 -4.99 -4.32 6.23
C TYR A 197 -3.92 -5.30 6.72
N ILE A 198 -2.65 -4.89 6.69
CA ILE A 198 -1.54 -5.64 7.29
C ILE A 198 -0.87 -4.84 8.40
N CYS A 199 -0.81 -5.41 9.61
CA CYS A 199 0.00 -4.90 10.71
C CYS A 199 1.25 -5.74 10.93
N ARG A 200 2.19 -5.21 11.72
CA ARG A 200 3.41 -5.89 12.13
C ARG A 200 3.72 -5.55 13.57
N GLN A 201 4.44 -6.44 14.24
CA GLN A 201 4.97 -6.22 15.57
C GLN A 201 5.71 -4.84 15.62
N PRO A 202 5.33 -3.92 16.53
CA PRO A 202 5.83 -2.53 16.51
C PRO A 202 7.34 -2.34 16.69
N LYS A 203 8.00 -3.19 17.48
CA LYS A 203 9.47 -3.17 17.66
C LYS A 203 10.18 -3.46 16.34
N ASP A 204 9.75 -4.48 15.60
CA ASP A 204 10.28 -4.79 14.26
C ASP A 204 9.92 -3.72 13.22
N MET A 205 8.71 -3.15 13.32
CA MET A 205 8.26 -2.04 12.47
C MET A 205 9.19 -0.83 12.63
N LEU A 206 9.51 -0.43 13.86
CA LEU A 206 10.38 0.71 14.15
C LEU A 206 11.81 0.50 13.64
N VAL A 207 12.40 -0.67 13.90
CA VAL A 207 13.72 -1.01 13.34
C VAL A 207 13.69 -0.95 11.81
N SER A 208 12.63 -1.49 11.19
CA SER A 208 12.48 -1.41 9.74
C SER A 208 12.28 0.01 9.22
N TYR A 209 11.66 0.90 9.99
CA TYR A 209 11.46 2.30 9.64
C TYR A 209 12.76 3.09 9.76
N TRP A 210 13.51 2.92 10.85
CA TRP A 210 14.82 3.55 11.04
C TRP A 210 15.80 3.22 9.91
N HIS A 211 15.91 1.96 9.51
CA HIS A 211 16.75 1.59 8.36
C HIS A 211 16.25 2.19 7.04
N PHE A 212 14.93 2.31 6.87
CA PHE A 212 14.34 2.80 5.63
C PHE A 212 14.56 4.30 5.44
N ILE A 213 14.30 5.10 6.46
CA ILE A 213 14.44 6.57 6.38
C ILE A 213 15.91 6.96 6.20
N ASN A 214 16.84 6.25 6.86
CA ASN A 214 18.27 6.52 6.78
C ASN A 214 18.93 6.06 5.46
N ARG A 215 18.21 5.32 4.62
CA ARG A 215 18.65 5.03 3.24
C ARG A 215 18.31 6.16 2.26
N SER A 216 17.38 7.04 2.62
CA SER A 216 17.13 8.26 1.85
C SER A 216 18.13 9.32 2.27
N LYS A 217 18.85 9.92 1.31
CA LYS A 217 19.92 10.90 1.59
C LYS A 217 19.46 12.18 2.32
N SER A 218 18.16 12.38 2.47
CA SER A 218 17.57 13.61 3.02
C SER A 218 17.11 13.53 4.47
N ASN A 219 17.11 12.35 5.12
CA ASN A 219 16.41 12.16 6.41
C ASN A 219 17.21 11.29 7.41
N ALA A 220 18.40 11.75 7.78
CA ALA A 220 19.14 11.10 8.86
C ALA A 220 18.39 11.29 10.19
N MET A 221 17.95 10.20 10.81
CA MET A 221 17.34 10.18 12.15
C MET A 221 18.06 9.18 13.03
N SER A 222 18.26 9.53 14.29
CA SER A 222 18.80 8.58 15.26
C SER A 222 17.78 7.46 15.52
N PHE A 223 18.27 6.31 15.97
CA PHE A 223 17.37 5.22 16.33
C PHE A 223 16.50 5.58 17.54
N SER A 224 17.03 6.35 18.49
CA SER A 224 16.26 6.86 19.64
C SER A 224 15.07 7.69 19.18
N ASP A 225 15.28 8.65 18.27
CA ASP A 225 14.19 9.51 17.79
C ASP A 225 13.07 8.68 17.13
N VAL A 226 13.44 7.64 16.38
CA VAL A 226 12.46 6.71 15.79
C VAL A 226 11.76 5.90 16.87
N TRP A 227 12.48 5.40 17.87
CA TRP A 227 11.90 4.60 18.94
C TRP A 227 10.92 5.39 19.79
N ASP A 228 11.32 6.60 20.18
CA ASP A 228 10.54 7.52 21.02
C ASP A 228 9.34 8.10 20.27
N SER A 229 9.36 8.06 18.93
CA SER A 229 8.27 8.56 18.08
C SER A 229 6.91 7.93 18.34
N ILE A 230 6.86 6.70 18.88
CA ILE A 230 5.61 6.06 19.31
C ILE A 230 4.99 6.81 20.48
N HIS A 231 5.80 7.22 21.46
CA HIS A 231 5.34 7.92 22.66
C HIS A 231 5.01 9.38 22.36
N GLU A 232 5.81 10.03 21.53
CA GLU A 232 5.66 11.45 21.16
C GLU A 232 4.55 11.69 20.12
N GLY A 233 4.08 10.62 19.47
CA GLY A 233 3.12 10.67 18.38
C GLY A 233 3.69 11.37 17.15
N THR A 234 4.96 11.11 16.84
CA THR A 234 5.69 11.70 15.71
C THR A 234 5.97 10.69 14.61
N TYR A 235 5.69 9.40 14.83
CA TYR A 235 5.65 8.39 13.78
C TYR A 235 4.51 8.67 12.79
N PHE A 236 4.70 8.38 11.51
CA PHE A 236 3.67 8.57 10.48
C PHE A 236 2.41 7.73 10.78
N GLY A 237 1.25 8.38 10.86
CA GLY A 237 -0.01 7.72 11.24
C GLY A 237 -0.14 7.49 12.74
N SER A 238 0.62 8.22 13.57
CA SER A 238 0.47 8.19 15.02
C SER A 238 -0.85 8.82 15.47
N PRO A 239 -1.48 8.34 16.56
CA PRO A 239 -0.99 7.27 17.42
C PRO A 239 -1.11 5.88 16.77
N ILE A 240 0.00 5.13 16.74
CA ILE A 240 0.04 3.86 15.98
C ILE A 240 -0.96 2.82 16.48
N TRP A 241 -1.27 2.84 17.78
CA TRP A 241 -2.22 1.91 18.36
C TRP A 241 -3.64 2.21 17.87
N GLU A 242 -4.06 3.46 17.78
CA GLU A 242 -5.36 3.80 17.20
C GLU A 242 -5.41 3.45 15.72
N HIS A 243 -4.34 3.72 14.96
CA HIS A 243 -4.28 3.29 13.56
C HIS A 243 -4.50 1.79 13.42
N ILE A 244 -3.91 0.95 14.28
CA ILE A 244 -4.12 -0.51 14.25
C ILE A 244 -5.55 -0.86 14.71
N LEU A 245 -6.02 -0.26 15.81
CA LEU A 245 -7.31 -0.56 16.42
C LEU A 245 -8.49 -0.15 15.55
N GLU A 246 -8.38 0.91 14.78
CA GLU A 246 -9.40 1.29 13.80
C GLU A 246 -9.64 0.18 12.77
N TYR A 247 -8.59 -0.33 12.12
CA TYR A 247 -8.74 -1.43 11.16
C TYR A 247 -9.12 -2.74 11.85
N TRP A 248 -8.65 -3.00 13.08
CA TRP A 248 -9.07 -4.16 13.86
C TRP A 248 -10.58 -4.13 14.13
N ARG A 249 -11.09 -3.03 14.69
CA ARG A 249 -12.52 -2.83 14.95
C ARG A 249 -13.34 -2.95 13.67
N ALA A 250 -12.86 -2.37 12.57
CA ALA A 250 -13.51 -2.47 11.27
C ALA A 250 -13.56 -3.92 10.75
N SER A 251 -12.50 -4.73 10.93
CA SER A 251 -12.50 -6.15 10.55
C SER A 251 -13.46 -7.00 11.37
N GLN A 252 -13.70 -6.65 12.64
CA GLN A 252 -14.68 -7.35 13.47
C GLN A 252 -16.11 -6.96 13.08
N ALA A 253 -16.34 -5.68 12.76
CA ALA A 253 -17.66 -5.18 12.40
C ALA A 253 -18.08 -5.54 10.97
N MET A 254 -17.12 -5.63 10.04
CA MET A 254 -17.36 -5.84 8.61
C MET A 254 -16.38 -6.87 8.01
N PRO A 255 -16.41 -8.13 8.47
CA PRO A 255 -15.43 -9.15 8.07
C PRO A 255 -15.41 -9.47 6.57
N ASP A 256 -16.53 -9.26 5.87
CA ASP A 256 -16.61 -9.45 4.40
C ASP A 256 -16.00 -8.29 3.60
N ARG A 257 -15.69 -7.17 4.26
CA ARG A 257 -15.16 -5.94 3.64
C ARG A 257 -13.80 -5.52 4.17
N VAL A 258 -13.40 -5.96 5.36
CA VAL A 258 -12.10 -5.63 5.96
C VAL A 258 -11.40 -6.90 6.45
N LEU A 259 -10.35 -7.29 5.74
CA LEU A 259 -9.46 -8.38 6.13
C LEU A 259 -8.27 -7.83 6.92
N PHE A 260 -8.11 -8.28 8.16
CA PHE A 260 -6.96 -7.97 9.00
C PHE A 260 -5.93 -9.10 8.95
N LEU A 261 -4.69 -8.76 8.59
CA LEU A 261 -3.54 -9.65 8.51
C LEU A 261 -2.40 -9.19 9.42
N ARG A 262 -1.58 -10.14 9.86
CA ARG A 262 -0.33 -9.88 10.57
C ARG A 262 0.84 -10.34 9.72
N TYR A 263 1.87 -9.51 9.60
CA TYR A 263 3.11 -9.85 8.89
C TYR A 263 3.71 -11.18 9.40
N GLU A 264 3.64 -11.39 10.71
CA GLU A 264 4.13 -12.59 11.39
C GLU A 264 3.37 -13.85 10.96
N ASP A 265 2.04 -13.75 10.77
CA ASP A 265 1.22 -14.88 10.34
C ASP A 265 1.50 -15.25 8.87
N ILE A 266 1.69 -14.26 8.00
CA ILE A 266 2.06 -14.50 6.60
C ILE A 266 3.46 -15.14 6.52
N GLN A 267 4.39 -14.74 7.39
CA GLN A 267 5.71 -15.38 7.47
C GLN A 267 5.64 -16.83 7.96
N ARG A 268 4.75 -17.11 8.92
CA ARG A 268 4.58 -18.45 9.49
C ARG A 268 3.94 -19.41 8.49
N ASP A 269 2.93 -18.96 7.76
CA ASP A 269 2.19 -19.76 6.79
C ASP A 269 1.78 -18.90 5.57
N PRO A 270 2.70 -18.69 4.62
CA PRO A 270 2.43 -17.82 3.48
C PRO A 270 1.38 -18.40 2.53
N VAL A 271 1.33 -19.73 2.37
CA VAL A 271 0.37 -20.41 1.48
C VAL A 271 -1.05 -20.14 1.96
N LYS A 272 -1.35 -20.44 3.23
CA LYS A 272 -2.68 -20.22 3.81
C LYS A 272 -3.11 -18.75 3.76
N ASN A 273 -2.18 -17.82 3.97
CA ASN A 273 -2.50 -16.39 3.91
C ASN A 273 -2.74 -15.91 2.47
N VAL A 274 -2.07 -16.48 1.47
CA VAL A 274 -2.36 -16.20 0.05
C VAL A 274 -3.74 -16.73 -0.34
N GLU A 275 -4.11 -17.94 0.10
CA GLU A 275 -5.46 -18.47 -0.09
C GLU A 275 -6.51 -17.57 0.58
N LYS A 276 -6.26 -17.15 1.82
CA LYS A 276 -7.14 -16.21 2.56
C LYS A 276 -7.33 -14.88 1.82
N ILE A 277 -6.26 -14.32 1.24
CA ILE A 277 -6.35 -13.10 0.41
C ILE A 277 -7.21 -13.37 -0.83
N ALA A 278 -6.98 -14.51 -1.51
CA ALA A 278 -7.69 -14.88 -2.73
C ALA A 278 -9.20 -15.04 -2.51
N GLU A 279 -9.58 -15.80 -1.47
CA GLU A 279 -10.97 -15.93 -1.03
C GLU A 279 -11.58 -14.56 -0.72
N PHE A 280 -10.88 -13.75 0.08
CA PHE A 280 -11.37 -12.46 0.50
C PHE A 280 -11.58 -11.49 -0.68
N ILE A 281 -10.69 -11.44 -1.67
CA ILE A 281 -10.89 -10.58 -2.85
C ILE A 281 -11.88 -11.14 -3.87
N GLY A 282 -12.51 -12.30 -3.59
CA GLY A 282 -13.51 -12.91 -4.46
C GLY A 282 -12.93 -13.72 -5.62
N GLN A 283 -11.69 -14.20 -5.48
CA GLN A 283 -11.02 -15.05 -6.47
C GLN A 283 -10.39 -16.28 -5.80
N PRO A 284 -11.17 -17.16 -5.14
CA PRO A 284 -10.65 -18.36 -4.50
C PRO A 284 -9.89 -19.24 -5.50
N PHE A 285 -8.88 -19.96 -5.03
CA PHE A 285 -8.19 -20.95 -5.86
C PHE A 285 -9.07 -22.21 -5.99
N SER A 286 -9.16 -22.72 -7.21
CA SER A 286 -9.74 -24.04 -7.49
C SER A 286 -8.84 -25.17 -6.99
N ASP A 287 -9.40 -26.35 -6.77
CA ASP A 287 -8.62 -27.55 -6.40
C ASP A 287 -7.53 -27.86 -7.45
N ALA A 288 -7.83 -27.65 -8.73
CA ALA A 288 -6.86 -27.80 -9.81
C ALA A 288 -5.70 -26.80 -9.72
N GLU A 289 -5.95 -25.53 -9.35
CA GLU A 289 -4.88 -24.55 -9.12
C GLU A 289 -4.01 -24.92 -7.92
N LYS A 290 -4.62 -25.46 -6.86
CA LYS A 290 -3.91 -25.94 -5.67
C LYS A 290 -3.06 -27.16 -5.98
N GLU A 291 -3.62 -28.17 -6.66
CA GLU A 291 -2.89 -29.36 -7.10
C GLU A 291 -1.75 -29.03 -8.07
N ALA A 292 -1.94 -28.01 -8.92
CA ALA A 292 -0.90 -27.51 -9.83
C ALA A 292 0.19 -26.66 -9.14
N GLY A 293 0.11 -26.44 -7.83
CA GLY A 293 1.11 -25.69 -7.08
C GLY A 293 1.15 -24.19 -7.39
N ILE A 294 0.01 -23.61 -7.81
CA ILE A 294 -0.09 -22.19 -8.18
C ILE A 294 0.12 -21.30 -6.96
N VAL A 295 -0.41 -21.69 -5.80
CA VAL A 295 -0.29 -20.91 -4.55
C VAL A 295 1.17 -20.83 -4.11
N GLU A 296 1.88 -21.96 -4.11
CA GLU A 296 3.31 -22.06 -3.81
C GLU A 296 4.15 -21.27 -4.81
N SER A 297 3.77 -21.29 -6.09
CA SER A 297 4.44 -20.50 -7.13
C SER A 297 4.29 -18.99 -6.90
N ILE A 298 3.13 -18.52 -6.41
CA ILE A 298 2.92 -17.12 -6.00
C ILE A 298 3.80 -16.77 -4.81
N VAL A 299 3.82 -17.63 -3.79
CA VAL A 299 4.64 -17.44 -2.58
C VAL A 299 6.12 -17.35 -2.93
N ASP A 300 6.62 -18.27 -3.76
CA ASP A 300 8.01 -18.25 -4.23
C ASP A 300 8.32 -16.98 -5.03
N LEU A 301 7.49 -16.65 -6.03
CA LEU A 301 7.61 -15.43 -6.85
C LEU A 301 7.69 -14.16 -5.99
N CYS A 302 6.87 -14.09 -4.94
CA CYS A 302 6.77 -12.96 -4.04
C CYS A 302 7.74 -13.04 -2.85
N SER A 303 8.62 -14.05 -2.80
CA SER A 303 9.60 -14.19 -1.73
C SER A 303 10.57 -13.00 -1.68
N LEU A 304 11.05 -12.68 -0.48
CA LEU A 304 12.01 -11.59 -0.30
C LEU A 304 13.23 -11.75 -1.20
N GLN A 305 13.75 -12.97 -1.33
CA GLN A 305 14.92 -13.28 -2.15
C GLN A 305 14.68 -12.91 -3.61
N ARG A 306 13.55 -13.35 -4.19
CA ARG A 306 13.22 -13.05 -5.60
C ARG A 306 12.93 -11.58 -5.83
N LEU A 307 12.11 -10.95 -4.98
CA LEU A 307 11.79 -9.53 -5.12
C LEU A 307 13.02 -8.63 -4.97
N LYS A 308 13.94 -8.98 -4.05
CA LYS A 308 15.21 -8.26 -3.87
C LYS A 308 16.13 -8.42 -5.07
N ALA A 309 16.28 -9.63 -5.61
CA ALA A 309 17.08 -9.88 -6.81
C ALA A 309 16.58 -9.07 -8.03
N ASN A 310 15.25 -9.01 -8.22
CA ASN A 310 14.62 -8.27 -9.31
C ASN A 310 14.74 -6.74 -9.14
N SER A 311 14.80 -6.27 -7.88
CA SER A 311 14.92 -4.84 -7.58
C SER A 311 16.34 -4.28 -7.75
N GLY A 312 17.36 -5.13 -7.66
CA GLY A 312 18.77 -4.73 -7.85
C GLY A 312 19.20 -4.69 -9.32
N ALA A 313 19.10 -5.84 -10.02
CA ALA A 313 19.71 -5.97 -11.35
C ALA A 313 18.88 -5.35 -12.49
N LYS A 314 17.54 -5.34 -12.37
CA LYS A 314 16.63 -4.93 -13.46
C LYS A 314 15.82 -3.66 -13.17
N ASN A 315 15.81 -3.20 -11.92
CA ASN A 315 15.07 -2.02 -11.45
C ASN A 315 15.93 -1.10 -10.58
N ALA A 316 17.23 -0.99 -10.90
CA ALA A 316 18.10 -0.02 -10.24
C ALA A 316 17.52 1.40 -10.41
N GLY A 317 17.54 2.20 -9.34
CA GLY A 317 17.02 3.57 -9.35
C GLY A 317 16.25 3.95 -8.09
N PHE A 318 15.53 5.06 -8.19
CA PHE A 318 14.72 5.62 -7.13
C PHE A 318 13.27 5.76 -7.59
N ARG A 319 12.36 5.85 -6.61
CA ARG A 319 10.95 6.18 -6.84
C ARG A 319 10.61 7.43 -6.09
N ARG A 320 9.78 8.28 -6.70
CA ARG A 320 9.20 9.43 -6.04
C ARG A 320 7.93 9.01 -5.32
N VAL A 321 7.94 9.11 -3.99
CA VAL A 321 6.77 8.91 -3.13
C VAL A 321 6.42 10.27 -2.54
N VAL A 322 5.38 10.91 -3.09
CA VAL A 322 5.06 12.31 -2.80
C VAL A 322 6.30 13.18 -3.09
N ASN A 323 6.91 13.85 -2.11
CA ASN A 323 8.11 14.67 -2.30
C ASN A 323 9.42 13.97 -1.90
N VAL A 324 9.42 12.64 -1.72
CA VAL A 324 10.63 11.89 -1.30
C VAL A 324 11.09 10.95 -2.39
N GLU A 325 12.39 10.99 -2.68
CA GLU A 325 13.04 9.97 -3.50
C GLU A 325 13.53 8.82 -2.61
N VAL A 326 13.06 7.62 -2.95
CA VAL A 326 13.37 6.39 -2.21
C VAL A 326 14.04 5.39 -3.16
N PRO A 327 15.30 5.00 -2.90
CA PRO A 327 15.96 3.95 -3.67
C PRO A 327 15.17 2.64 -3.63
N ASN A 328 15.05 1.94 -4.76
CA ASN A 328 14.29 0.69 -4.85
C ASN A 328 14.78 -0.40 -3.90
N GLU A 329 16.09 -0.48 -3.65
CA GLU A 329 16.68 -1.39 -2.69
C GLU A 329 16.28 -1.13 -1.23
N SER A 330 15.80 0.09 -0.91
CA SER A 330 15.39 0.46 0.46
C SER A 330 14.18 -0.33 0.96
N TYR A 331 13.42 -0.94 0.05
CA TYR A 331 12.25 -1.74 0.38
C TYR A 331 12.61 -3.17 0.83
N PHE A 332 13.84 -3.62 0.57
CA PHE A 332 14.27 -5.00 0.83
C PHE A 332 15.49 -5.02 1.76
N ARG A 333 15.26 -5.39 3.03
CA ARG A 333 16.30 -5.46 4.08
C ARG A 333 16.60 -6.89 4.51
N LYS A 334 15.96 -7.34 5.59
CA LYS A 334 16.07 -8.71 6.14
C LYS A 334 14.79 -9.52 5.99
N GLY A 335 13.62 -8.88 6.01
CA GLY A 335 12.31 -9.54 5.96
C GLY A 335 12.19 -10.67 6.98
N ALA A 336 12.58 -10.42 8.22
CA ALA A 336 12.55 -11.37 9.32
C ALA A 336 11.64 -10.88 10.46
N VAL A 337 11.14 -11.80 11.27
CA VAL A 337 10.43 -11.53 12.54
C VAL A 337 11.45 -11.64 13.67
N GLY A 338 11.38 -10.75 14.65
CA GLY A 338 12.25 -10.74 15.82
C GLY A 338 13.60 -10.07 15.61
N ASP A 339 13.82 -9.34 14.53
CA ASP A 339 15.11 -8.67 14.28
C ASP A 339 15.36 -7.52 15.26
N TRP A 340 14.32 -7.02 15.91
CA TRP A 340 14.39 -5.99 16.94
C TRP A 340 15.34 -6.31 18.10
N VAL A 341 15.55 -7.58 18.44
CA VAL A 341 16.48 -8.01 19.52
C VAL A 341 17.92 -7.55 19.28
N ASN A 342 18.28 -7.25 18.03
CA ASN A 342 19.61 -6.78 17.66
C ASN A 342 19.79 -5.25 17.83
N TYR A 343 18.74 -4.52 18.20
CA TYR A 343 18.72 -3.05 18.20
C TYR A 343 18.25 -2.44 19.51
N VAL A 344 17.50 -3.17 20.33
CA VAL A 344 16.97 -2.67 21.60
C VAL A 344 17.33 -3.58 22.75
N THR A 345 17.50 -2.98 23.93
CA THR A 345 17.68 -3.73 25.16
C THR A 345 16.37 -4.39 25.59
N PRO A 346 16.42 -5.44 26.43
CA PRO A 346 15.22 -6.05 26.99
C PRO A 346 14.32 -5.03 27.70
N GLU A 347 14.90 -4.06 28.42
CA GLU A 347 14.15 -3.04 29.16
C GLU A 347 13.40 -2.09 28.23
N MET A 348 14.02 -1.67 27.12
CA MET A 348 13.36 -0.86 26.09
C MET A 348 12.18 -1.62 25.47
N ALA A 349 12.39 -2.90 25.17
CA ALA A 349 11.36 -3.75 24.57
C ALA A 349 10.18 -3.97 25.53
N GLU A 350 10.44 -4.29 26.79
CA GLU A 350 9.43 -4.48 27.83
C GLU A 350 8.63 -3.19 28.09
N SER A 351 9.32 -2.04 28.15
CA SER A 351 8.66 -0.74 28.32
C SER A 351 7.65 -0.47 27.20
N LEU A 352 8.05 -0.69 25.94
CA LEU A 352 7.16 -0.49 24.79
C LEU A 352 6.02 -1.51 24.76
N ASP A 353 6.29 -2.78 25.09
CA ASP A 353 5.26 -3.82 25.17
C ASP A 353 4.21 -3.48 26.22
N LYS A 354 4.63 -3.05 27.41
CA LYS A 354 3.71 -2.62 28.49
C LYS A 354 2.88 -1.41 28.05
N PHE A 355 3.52 -0.41 27.47
CA PHE A 355 2.83 0.78 26.96
C PHE A 355 1.74 0.42 25.95
N LEU A 356 2.06 -0.42 24.96
CA LEU A 356 1.11 -0.82 23.93
C LEU A 356 0.03 -1.77 24.44
N ALA A 357 0.37 -2.70 25.35
CA ALA A 357 -0.61 -3.57 26.00
C ALA A 357 -1.68 -2.76 26.75
N ASP A 358 -1.27 -1.67 27.41
CA ASP A 358 -2.20 -0.76 28.06
C ASP A 358 -3.11 -0.03 27.05
N LYS A 359 -2.58 0.35 25.86
CA LYS A 359 -3.38 0.96 24.80
C LYS A 359 -4.34 -0.01 24.11
N PHE A 360 -3.97 -1.28 23.99
CA PHE A 360 -4.82 -2.31 23.38
C PHE A 360 -5.80 -2.95 24.36
N ARG A 361 -5.71 -2.64 25.66
CA ARG A 361 -6.57 -3.19 26.72
C ARG A 361 -8.05 -3.03 26.36
N GLY A 362 -8.79 -4.13 26.42
CA GLY A 362 -10.23 -4.17 26.15
C GLY A 362 -10.63 -4.19 24.67
N SER A 363 -9.66 -4.11 23.74
CA SER A 363 -9.96 -4.16 22.29
C SER A 363 -10.13 -5.58 21.73
N GLY A 364 -9.68 -6.60 22.47
CA GLY A 364 -9.56 -7.97 21.97
C GLY A 364 -8.36 -8.20 21.03
N PHE A 365 -7.55 -7.18 20.75
CA PHE A 365 -6.33 -7.29 19.96
C PHE A 365 -5.09 -7.40 20.85
N THR A 366 -4.17 -8.29 20.49
CA THR A 366 -2.84 -8.43 21.10
C THR A 366 -1.81 -8.88 20.08
N PHE A 367 -0.57 -8.40 20.20
CA PHE A 367 0.57 -8.91 19.44
C PHE A 367 1.24 -10.11 20.11
N ALA A 368 0.90 -10.43 21.36
CA ALA A 368 1.37 -11.63 22.02
C ALA A 368 0.66 -12.87 21.42
N GLU A 369 1.40 -13.95 21.26
CA GLU A 369 0.84 -15.31 21.21
C GLU A 369 0.81 -15.90 22.60
#